data_AF-A0A5A7VSN6-F1
#
_entry.id   AF-A0A5A7VSN6-F1
#
_cell.length_a   1.000
_cell.length_b   1.000
_cell.length_c   1.000
_cell.angle_alpha   90.00
_cell.angle_beta   90.00
_cell.angle_gamma   90.00
#
_symmetry.space_group_name_H-M   'P 1'
#
loop_
_entity.id
_entity.type
_entity.pdbx_description
1 polymer ?
#
loop_
_entity_poly.entity_id
_entity_poly.type
_entity_poly.pdbx_seq_one_letter_code
_entity_poly.pdbx_strand_id
1 'polypeptide(L)'
;MDKEEKGQSDENGGSQSHADRVDAAVEQRRTRTQRPFPACAFEDALEFAKSIMEFGSGQQVRRVTLFDHLQKSPESSASRQLITNTGKYGLTEGSYKAEFLKLTANGAKAVDEEIPERERARARIALAIEGVDAFNALYKKFLGNKLPPRASLVDAVKDASIPEELAEEAVDTFVLNLRFVGLLQTLSGAERIVTIEHYLDSLKGMLPPGSNPNLNKPAAESKQYEGGSLVTAARAEFDTTCFYITAIGEEGSEQRKHSDLFVSAIVEPALEPFGLRLVRADAIDKPGTITRQIIDYILQSRLVIADLSFHNPNVFYELAIRHAARLPVVQIARTLERLPFDVNQMRTVRIDTTDIYTLVPKMETHRAEISSQVRRAIEDPDSVDNPITVFYPSLKMTLQ
;
A
#
# COMPACT_ATOMS: atom_id res chain seq x y z
N MET A 1 -63.56 -51.78 -12.29
CA MET A 1 -63.32 -51.38 -10.89
C MET A 1 -61.89 -50.87 -10.89
N ASP A 2 -61.58 -49.58 -10.87
CA ASP A 2 -62.37 -48.41 -10.48
C ASP A 2 -61.92 -47.16 -11.25
N LYS A 3 -62.86 -46.21 -11.35
CA LYS A 3 -62.70 -44.79 -11.68
C LYS A 3 -61.93 -44.11 -10.53
N GLU A 4 -61.26 -42.96 -10.70
CA GLU A 4 -61.81 -41.58 -10.75
C GLU A 4 -60.62 -40.62 -11.08
N GLU A 5 -60.71 -39.78 -12.12
CA GLU A 5 -61.12 -38.33 -12.13
C GLU A 5 -60.22 -37.42 -11.27
N LYS A 6 -59.78 -36.20 -11.62
CA LYS A 6 -60.03 -35.12 -12.61
C LYS A 6 -58.80 -34.17 -12.44
N GLY A 7 -58.28 -33.40 -13.41
CA GLY A 7 -58.94 -32.34 -14.20
C GLY A 7 -58.06 -31.07 -14.24
N GLN A 8 -57.88 -30.52 -15.46
CA GLN A 8 -57.73 -29.09 -15.85
C GLN A 8 -56.54 -28.25 -15.31
N SER A 9 -55.97 -27.26 -16.01
CA SER A 9 -56.28 -26.53 -17.26
C SER A 9 -55.05 -25.70 -17.69
N ASP A 10 -55.03 -25.32 -18.98
CA ASP A 10 -54.06 -24.43 -19.66
C ASP A 10 -53.84 -23.06 -18.99
N GLU A 11 -52.66 -22.45 -19.17
CA GLU A 11 -52.57 -21.06 -19.65
C GLU A 11 -51.15 -20.62 -20.09
N ASN A 12 -51.09 -20.13 -21.33
CA ASN A 12 -50.12 -19.25 -22.00
C ASN A 12 -48.98 -18.62 -21.19
N GLY A 13 -47.74 -18.99 -21.54
CA GLY A 13 -46.53 -18.19 -21.29
C GLY A 13 -45.98 -17.61 -22.60
N GLY A 14 -46.33 -16.37 -22.91
CA GLY A 14 -45.79 -15.62 -24.06
C GLY A 14 -44.28 -15.39 -23.92
N SER A 15 -43.53 -15.77 -24.96
CA SER A 15 -42.08 -15.61 -25.03
C SER A 15 -41.71 -14.13 -25.22
N GLN A 16 -41.22 -13.47 -24.15
CA GLN A 16 -40.48 -12.20 -24.31
C GLN A 16 -39.17 -12.48 -25.06
N SER A 17 -38.89 -11.66 -26.07
CA SER A 17 -37.79 -11.90 -27.00
C SER A 17 -36.44 -11.63 -26.32
N HIS A 18 -35.40 -12.32 -26.78
CA HIS A 18 -34.04 -12.17 -26.25
C HIS A 18 -33.49 -10.74 -26.43
N ALA A 19 -34.09 -9.94 -27.32
CA ALA A 19 -33.74 -8.52 -27.54
C ALA A 19 -34.21 -7.64 -26.37
N ASP A 20 -35.42 -7.86 -25.86
CA ASP A 20 -35.98 -7.09 -24.73
C ASP A 20 -35.18 -7.29 -23.43
N ARG A 21 -34.57 -8.48 -23.27
CA ARG A 21 -33.67 -8.79 -22.14
C ARG A 21 -32.30 -8.11 -22.27
N VAL A 22 -31.83 -7.90 -23.50
CA VAL A 22 -30.56 -7.22 -23.76
C VAL A 22 -30.74 -5.71 -23.61
N ASP A 23 -31.86 -5.15 -24.07
CA ASP A 23 -32.17 -3.72 -23.90
C ASP A 23 -32.40 -3.37 -22.42
N ALA A 24 -33.10 -4.22 -21.65
CA ALA A 24 -33.21 -4.07 -20.20
C ALA A 24 -31.86 -4.21 -19.45
N ALA A 25 -30.94 -5.05 -19.96
CA ALA A 25 -29.58 -5.18 -19.41
C ALA A 25 -28.68 -3.97 -19.77
N VAL A 26 -28.98 -3.27 -20.87
CA VAL A 26 -28.29 -2.03 -21.27
C VAL A 26 -28.84 -0.81 -20.53
N GLU A 27 -30.13 -0.79 -20.17
CA GLU A 27 -30.74 0.22 -19.30
C GLU A 27 -30.33 0.10 -17.83
N GLN A 28 -29.90 -1.08 -17.37
CA GLN A 28 -29.20 -1.27 -16.09
C GLN A 28 -27.74 -0.77 -16.09
N ARG A 29 -27.36 0.11 -17.02
CA ARG A 29 -26.19 0.98 -16.81
C ARG A 29 -26.46 1.87 -15.61
N ARG A 30 -26.07 1.37 -14.43
CA ARG A 30 -25.93 2.09 -13.14
C ARG A 30 -25.91 3.60 -13.38
N THR A 31 -26.99 4.28 -13.03
CA THR A 31 -26.99 5.73 -12.85
C THR A 31 -25.78 6.03 -11.97
N ARG A 32 -24.75 6.63 -12.55
CA ARG A 32 -23.42 6.74 -11.92
C ARG A 32 -23.55 7.71 -10.75
N THR A 33 -23.82 7.18 -9.56
CA THR A 33 -23.92 7.96 -8.32
C THR A 33 -22.65 8.80 -8.17
N GLN A 34 -22.81 10.11 -8.08
CA GLN A 34 -21.68 11.03 -8.01
C GLN A 34 -20.98 10.85 -6.66
N ARG A 35 -19.82 10.18 -6.66
CA ARG A 35 -19.01 10.00 -5.44
C ARG A 35 -18.65 11.38 -4.85
N PRO A 36 -19.03 11.69 -3.59
CA PRO A 36 -18.82 13.02 -3.01
C PRO A 36 -17.40 13.25 -2.45
N PHE A 37 -16.58 12.20 -2.38
CA PHE A 37 -15.19 12.25 -1.92
C PHE A 37 -14.20 11.73 -2.99
N PRO A 38 -12.88 11.94 -2.84
CA PRO A 38 -11.86 11.37 -3.73
C PRO A 38 -11.83 9.83 -3.69
N ALA A 39 -11.46 9.18 -4.79
CA ALA A 39 -11.39 7.70 -4.85
C ALA A 39 -10.00 7.14 -4.53
N CYS A 40 -9.05 7.97 -4.10
CA CYS A 40 -7.71 7.56 -3.65
C CYS A 40 -7.37 8.33 -2.37
N ALA A 41 -6.30 7.93 -1.68
CA ALA A 41 -5.79 8.65 -0.54
C ALA A 41 -5.21 10.02 -0.96
N PHE A 42 -5.12 10.94 0.01
CA PHE A 42 -4.58 12.28 -0.22
C PHE A 42 -3.12 12.24 -0.63
N GLU A 43 -2.35 11.28 -0.11
CA GLU A 43 -0.94 11.10 -0.45
C GLU A 43 -0.72 10.83 -1.95
N ASP A 44 -1.54 9.96 -2.56
CA ASP A 44 -1.44 9.64 -3.99
C ASP A 44 -1.79 10.85 -4.85
N ALA A 45 -2.77 11.65 -4.40
CA ALA A 45 -3.14 12.90 -5.06
C ALA A 45 -2.06 13.98 -4.90
N LEU A 46 -1.44 14.06 -3.72
CA LEU A 46 -0.35 14.98 -3.42
C LEU A 46 0.86 14.70 -4.31
N GLU A 47 1.18 13.44 -4.56
CA GLU A 47 2.29 13.04 -5.42
C GLU A 47 2.12 13.53 -6.87
N PHE A 48 0.91 13.41 -7.42
CA PHE A 48 0.62 14.00 -8.73
C PHE A 48 0.70 15.53 -8.73
N ALA A 49 0.27 16.18 -7.65
CA ALA A 49 0.37 17.63 -7.49
C ALA A 49 1.85 18.08 -7.41
N LYS A 50 2.74 17.31 -6.78
CA LYS A 50 4.19 17.57 -6.80
C LYS A 50 4.74 17.52 -8.21
N SER A 51 4.35 16.55 -9.04
CA SER A 51 4.79 16.50 -10.44
C SER A 51 4.38 17.74 -11.24
N ILE A 52 3.23 18.36 -10.93
CA ILE A 52 2.83 19.65 -11.53
C ILE A 52 3.76 20.78 -11.04
N MET A 53 4.10 20.82 -9.75
CA MET A 53 5.05 21.80 -9.21
C MET A 53 6.43 21.65 -9.84
N GLU A 54 6.98 20.44 -9.90
CA GLU A 54 8.30 20.15 -10.44
C GLU A 54 8.38 20.46 -11.94
N PHE A 55 7.38 20.04 -12.72
CA PHE A 55 7.36 20.27 -14.16
C PHE A 55 7.04 21.72 -14.53
N GLY A 56 6.15 22.37 -13.78
CA GLY A 56 5.66 23.72 -14.07
C GLY A 56 6.38 24.83 -13.31
N SER A 57 7.23 24.50 -12.34
CA SER A 57 7.83 25.45 -11.39
C SER A 57 6.76 26.40 -10.79
N GLY A 58 5.63 25.84 -10.39
CA GLY A 58 4.48 26.58 -9.84
C GLY A 58 3.56 27.26 -10.87
N GLN A 59 3.88 27.22 -12.17
CA GLN A 59 3.01 27.71 -13.24
C GLN A 59 2.02 26.64 -13.72
N GLN A 60 1.02 27.07 -14.50
CA GLN A 60 0.11 26.14 -15.16
C GLN A 60 0.85 25.31 -16.22
N VAL A 61 0.55 24.01 -16.29
CA VAL A 61 1.20 23.05 -17.18
C VAL A 61 0.21 22.52 -18.21
N ARG A 62 0.66 22.31 -19.45
CA ARG A 62 -0.16 21.63 -20.47
C ARG A 62 -0.36 20.18 -20.04
N ARG A 63 -1.62 19.73 -19.99
CA ARG A 63 -1.98 18.38 -19.55
C ARG A 63 -1.23 17.30 -20.34
N VAL A 64 -1.28 17.37 -21.68
CA VAL A 64 -0.65 16.37 -22.55
C VAL A 64 0.85 16.28 -22.26
N THR A 65 1.54 17.43 -22.24
CA THR A 65 2.99 17.50 -21.99
C THR A 65 3.38 16.98 -20.61
N LEU A 66 2.59 17.27 -19.57
CA LEU A 66 2.81 16.71 -18.23
C LEU A 66 2.71 15.18 -18.24
N PHE A 67 1.70 14.62 -18.90
CA PHE A 67 1.49 13.17 -18.95
C PHE A 67 2.54 12.46 -19.80
N ASP A 68 3.03 13.09 -20.86
CA ASP A 68 4.17 12.59 -21.64
C ASP A 68 5.44 12.52 -20.77
N HIS A 69 5.70 13.55 -19.96
CA HIS A 69 6.81 13.56 -18.99
C HIS A 69 6.65 12.45 -17.94
N LEU A 70 5.43 12.23 -17.45
CA LEU A 70 5.09 11.15 -16.51
C LEU A 70 5.08 9.75 -17.13
N GLN A 71 5.36 9.62 -18.44
CA GLN A 71 5.30 8.36 -19.18
C GLN A 71 3.95 7.64 -19.04
N LYS A 72 2.85 8.41 -18.96
CA LYS A 72 1.48 7.92 -18.78
C LYS A 72 0.59 8.45 -19.89
N SER A 73 -0.34 7.64 -20.38
CA SER A 73 -1.32 8.13 -21.37
C SER A 73 -2.29 9.13 -20.71
N PRO A 74 -2.42 10.38 -21.22
CA PRO A 74 -3.33 11.38 -20.68
C PRO A 74 -4.82 10.99 -20.83
N GLU A 75 -5.13 10.06 -21.72
CA GLU A 75 -6.49 9.60 -22.03
C GLU A 75 -6.87 8.30 -21.30
N SER A 76 -5.92 7.67 -20.59
CA SER A 76 -6.22 6.46 -19.82
C SER A 76 -7.20 6.74 -18.68
N SER A 77 -7.98 5.72 -18.29
CA SER A 77 -8.91 5.81 -17.16
C SER A 77 -8.19 6.21 -15.86
N ALA A 78 -7.01 5.62 -15.61
CA ALA A 78 -6.18 5.92 -14.45
C ALA A 78 -5.75 7.40 -14.42
N SER A 79 -5.25 7.94 -15.54
CA SER A 79 -4.86 9.35 -15.64
C SER A 79 -6.02 10.31 -15.43
N ARG A 80 -7.18 10.02 -16.03
CA ARG A 80 -8.39 10.84 -15.85
C ARG A 80 -8.88 10.81 -14.40
N GLN A 81 -8.80 9.64 -13.75
CA GLN A 81 -9.18 9.47 -12.35
C GLN A 81 -8.22 10.22 -11.42
N LEU A 82 -6.91 10.22 -11.72
CA LEU A 82 -5.90 10.96 -10.96
C LEU A 82 -6.20 12.46 -10.95
N ILE A 83 -6.41 13.06 -12.13
CA ILE A 83 -6.79 14.50 -12.24
C ILE A 83 -8.10 14.78 -11.50
N THR A 84 -9.08 13.87 -11.60
CA THR A 84 -10.36 14.03 -10.91
C THR A 84 -10.20 14.01 -9.40
N ASN A 85 -9.38 13.09 -8.87
CA ASN A 85 -9.14 12.96 -7.44
C ASN A 85 -8.34 14.15 -6.89
N THR A 86 -7.31 14.62 -7.60
CA THR A 86 -6.54 15.80 -7.19
C THR A 86 -7.39 17.07 -7.18
N GLY A 87 -8.29 17.21 -8.16
CA GLY A 87 -9.28 18.28 -8.18
C GLY A 87 -10.28 18.20 -7.01
N LYS A 88 -10.75 17.00 -6.66
CA LYS A 88 -11.66 16.80 -5.51
C LYS A 88 -11.02 17.12 -4.16
N TYR A 89 -9.71 16.91 -4.02
CA TYR A 89 -8.96 17.37 -2.84
C TYR A 89 -8.68 18.87 -2.85
N GLY A 90 -8.97 19.58 -3.95
CA GLY A 90 -8.63 20.99 -4.11
C GLY A 90 -7.13 21.24 -4.30
N LEU A 91 -6.33 20.22 -4.64
CA LEU A 91 -4.90 20.38 -4.94
C LEU A 91 -4.69 21.10 -6.27
N THR A 92 -5.55 20.83 -7.25
CA THR A 92 -5.39 21.28 -8.63
C THR A 92 -6.67 21.90 -9.19
N GLU A 93 -6.50 22.89 -10.06
CA GLU A 93 -7.53 23.43 -10.95
C GLU A 93 -7.40 22.78 -12.34
N GLY A 94 -8.53 22.60 -13.00
CA GLY A 94 -8.62 21.93 -14.30
C GLY A 94 -9.15 20.50 -14.20
N SER A 95 -10.06 20.15 -15.10
CA SER A 95 -10.57 18.77 -15.22
C SER A 95 -9.69 17.94 -16.16
N TYR A 96 -9.95 16.65 -16.27
CA TYR A 96 -9.28 15.80 -17.26
C TYR A 96 -9.53 16.22 -18.72
N LYS A 97 -10.52 17.11 -18.96
CA LYS A 97 -10.79 17.72 -20.28
C LYS A 97 -10.09 19.06 -20.48
N ALA A 98 -9.51 19.64 -19.43
CA ALA A 98 -8.83 20.91 -19.53
C ALA A 98 -7.53 20.78 -20.33
N GLU A 99 -7.18 21.84 -21.04
CA GLU A 99 -5.91 21.93 -21.77
C GLU A 99 -4.73 22.10 -20.79
N PHE A 100 -4.95 22.84 -19.71
CA PHE A 100 -3.97 23.13 -18.67
C PHE A 100 -4.43 22.62 -17.31
N LEU A 101 -3.47 22.19 -16.50
CA LEU A 101 -3.62 21.90 -15.09
C LEU A 101 -2.78 22.90 -14.30
N LYS A 102 -3.28 23.32 -13.14
CA LYS A 102 -2.61 24.30 -12.28
C LYS A 102 -2.80 23.92 -10.82
N LEU A 103 -1.82 24.21 -9.96
CA LEU A 103 -2.00 24.08 -8.52
C LEU A 103 -2.89 25.21 -7.98
N THR A 104 -3.76 24.88 -7.03
CA THR A 104 -4.44 25.91 -6.24
C THR A 104 -3.43 26.57 -5.29
N ALA A 105 -3.80 27.70 -4.67
CA ALA A 105 -2.93 28.35 -3.68
C ALA A 105 -2.57 27.42 -2.50
N ASN A 106 -3.55 26.64 -1.99
CA ASN A 106 -3.30 25.65 -0.95
C ASN A 106 -2.56 24.42 -1.49
N GLY A 107 -2.83 24.02 -2.74
CA GLY A 107 -2.12 22.92 -3.39
C GLY A 107 -0.62 23.21 -3.54
N ALA A 108 -0.28 24.43 -3.96
CA ALA A 108 1.10 24.90 -4.02
C ALA A 108 1.78 24.83 -2.64
N LYS A 109 1.14 25.40 -1.60
CA LYS A 109 1.66 25.33 -0.21
C LYS A 109 1.83 23.90 0.31
N ALA A 110 1.01 22.96 -0.15
CA ALA A 110 1.04 21.58 0.31
C ALA A 110 2.22 20.77 -0.28
N VAL A 111 2.70 21.15 -1.47
CA VAL A 111 3.76 20.44 -2.21
C VAL A 111 5.11 21.16 -2.19
N ASP A 112 5.12 22.48 -1.96
CA ASP A 112 6.34 23.28 -1.93
C ASP A 112 7.20 22.95 -0.70
N GLU A 113 8.44 22.56 -0.94
CA GLU A 113 9.38 22.19 0.11
C GLU A 113 9.99 23.39 0.84
N GLU A 114 9.96 24.57 0.22
CA GLU A 114 10.47 25.83 0.78
C GLU A 114 9.50 26.43 1.82
N ILE A 115 8.22 26.04 1.77
CA ILE A 115 7.21 26.47 2.75
C ILE A 115 7.50 25.83 4.11
N PRO A 116 7.50 26.61 5.21
CA PRO A 116 7.72 26.08 6.55
C PRO A 116 6.81 24.88 6.86
N GLU A 117 7.37 23.85 7.50
CA GLU A 117 6.69 22.58 7.73
C GLU A 117 5.30 22.75 8.38
N ARG A 118 5.17 23.66 9.35
CA ARG A 118 3.89 23.97 10.00
C ARG A 118 2.85 24.52 9.03
N GLU A 119 3.24 25.41 8.12
CA GLU A 119 2.32 25.98 7.14
C GLU A 119 1.94 24.95 6.07
N ARG A 120 2.91 24.16 5.61
CA ARG A 120 2.69 23.03 4.68
C ARG A 120 1.77 21.97 5.28
N ALA A 121 2.00 21.60 6.55
CA ALA A 121 1.15 20.67 7.28
C ALA A 121 -0.30 21.19 7.40
N ARG A 122 -0.48 22.48 7.71
CA ARG A 122 -1.80 23.10 7.76
C ARG A 122 -2.50 23.07 6.39
N ALA A 123 -1.78 23.35 5.31
CA ALA A 123 -2.34 23.25 3.95
C ALA A 123 -2.76 21.81 3.60
N ARG A 124 -1.94 20.81 3.95
CA ARG A 124 -2.26 19.39 3.73
C ARG A 124 -3.50 18.96 4.52
N ILE A 125 -3.62 19.35 5.79
CA ILE A 125 -4.80 19.06 6.62
C ILE A 125 -6.05 19.71 6.02
N ALA A 126 -5.95 20.98 5.61
CA ALA A 126 -7.06 21.70 5.02
C ALA A 126 -7.57 21.02 3.75
N LEU A 127 -6.69 20.48 2.91
CA LEU A 127 -7.06 19.80 1.67
C LEU A 127 -7.55 18.36 1.90
N ALA A 128 -6.87 17.60 2.77
CA ALA A 128 -7.12 16.16 2.96
C ALA A 128 -8.36 15.87 3.82
N ILE A 129 -8.68 16.76 4.76
CA ILE A 129 -9.73 16.55 5.78
C ILE A 129 -10.76 17.67 5.72
N GLU A 130 -10.36 18.94 5.94
CA GLU A 130 -11.35 20.03 6.12
C GLU A 130 -12.11 20.37 4.83
N GLY A 131 -11.44 20.28 3.68
CA GLY A 131 -11.97 20.61 2.36
C GLY A 131 -12.80 19.50 1.72
N VAL A 132 -12.88 18.32 2.34
CA VAL A 132 -13.78 17.24 1.93
C VAL A 132 -14.90 17.15 2.96
N ASP A 133 -16.10 17.62 2.61
CA ASP A 133 -17.22 17.82 3.54
C ASP A 133 -17.49 16.60 4.45
N ALA A 134 -17.50 15.41 3.85
CA ALA A 134 -17.69 14.16 4.59
C ALA A 134 -16.58 13.88 5.61
N PHE A 135 -15.32 14.10 5.24
CA PHE A 135 -14.17 13.89 6.12
C PHE A 135 -14.11 14.94 7.23
N ASN A 136 -14.46 16.20 6.91
CA ASN A 136 -14.58 17.27 7.90
C ASN A 136 -15.67 16.96 8.94
N ALA A 137 -16.82 16.44 8.50
CA ALA A 137 -17.90 16.03 9.40
C ALA A 137 -17.46 14.92 10.36
N LEU A 138 -16.80 13.87 9.84
CA LEU A 138 -16.25 12.79 10.68
C LEU A 138 -15.18 13.28 11.64
N TYR A 139 -14.24 14.11 11.16
CA TYR A 139 -13.19 14.69 12.00
C TYR A 139 -13.78 15.46 13.17
N LYS A 140 -14.76 16.34 12.91
CA LYS A 140 -15.47 17.09 13.96
C LYS A 140 -16.23 16.19 14.92
N LYS A 141 -16.89 15.13 14.43
CA LYS A 141 -17.66 14.18 15.26
C LYS A 141 -16.78 13.40 16.24
N PHE A 142 -15.56 13.03 15.83
CA PHE A 142 -14.69 12.16 16.61
C PHE A 142 -13.44 12.86 17.18
N LEU A 143 -13.37 14.19 17.09
CA LEU A 143 -12.26 14.99 17.61
C LEU A 143 -12.03 14.74 19.10
N GLY A 144 -10.78 14.44 19.49
CA GLY A 144 -10.37 14.19 20.88
C GLY A 144 -10.71 12.79 21.41
N ASN A 145 -11.45 11.99 20.65
CA ASN A 145 -11.80 10.63 21.03
C ASN A 145 -10.74 9.62 20.57
N LYS A 146 -10.78 8.41 21.15
CA LYS A 146 -10.13 7.25 20.54
C LYS A 146 -10.72 7.02 19.15
N LEU A 147 -9.90 6.51 18.23
CA LEU A 147 -10.40 6.10 16.93
C LEU A 147 -11.55 5.10 17.15
N PRO A 148 -12.78 5.39 16.69
CA PRO A 148 -13.90 4.49 16.87
C PRO A 148 -13.68 3.19 16.10
N PRO A 149 -14.34 2.09 16.52
CA PRO A 149 -14.38 0.86 15.73
C PRO A 149 -14.94 1.13 14.33
N ARG A 150 -14.46 0.38 13.35
CA ARG A 150 -14.80 0.55 11.92
C ARG A 150 -16.31 0.64 11.67
N ALA A 151 -17.12 -0.23 12.30
CA ALA A 151 -18.57 -0.19 12.18
C ALA A 151 -19.19 1.16 12.59
N SER A 152 -18.67 1.79 13.66
CA SER A 152 -19.14 3.10 14.12
C SER A 152 -18.77 4.24 13.17
N LEU A 153 -17.62 4.13 12.49
CA LEU A 153 -17.23 5.08 11.44
C LEU A 153 -18.13 4.94 10.21
N VAL A 154 -18.47 3.71 9.81
CA VAL A 154 -19.37 3.43 8.69
C VAL A 154 -20.75 4.04 8.93
N ASP A 155 -21.32 3.84 10.13
CA ASP A 155 -22.60 4.45 10.49
C ASP A 155 -22.54 5.99 10.46
N ALA A 156 -21.45 6.57 10.96
CA ALA A 156 -21.25 8.02 10.92
C ALA A 156 -21.08 8.58 9.51
N VAL A 157 -20.53 7.80 8.57
CA VAL A 157 -20.42 8.16 7.16
C VAL A 157 -21.79 8.17 6.47
N LYS A 158 -22.68 7.23 6.82
CA LYS A 158 -24.05 7.20 6.31
C LYS A 158 -24.83 8.45 6.72
N ASP A 159 -24.63 8.93 7.96
CA ASP A 159 -25.20 10.19 8.44
C ASP A 159 -24.70 11.42 7.64
N ALA A 160 -23.51 11.33 7.04
CA ALA A 160 -22.87 12.39 6.27
C ALA A 160 -23.27 12.41 4.78
N SER A 161 -24.40 11.81 4.41
CA SER A 161 -24.94 11.75 3.03
C SER A 161 -24.06 11.02 2.02
N ILE A 162 -23.20 10.09 2.48
CA ILE A 162 -22.47 9.18 1.59
C ILE A 162 -23.34 7.96 1.29
N PRO A 163 -23.49 7.54 0.02
CA PRO A 163 -24.21 6.32 -0.34
C PRO A 163 -23.65 5.10 0.40
N GLU A 164 -24.54 4.21 0.86
CA GLU A 164 -24.17 3.01 1.64
C GLU A 164 -23.10 2.15 0.93
N GLU A 165 -23.19 2.01 -0.39
CA GLU A 165 -22.22 1.28 -1.22
C GLU A 165 -20.80 1.86 -1.17
N LEU A 166 -20.65 3.13 -0.79
CA LEU A 166 -19.39 3.86 -0.76
C LEU A 166 -18.91 4.15 0.67
N ALA A 167 -19.68 3.75 1.68
CA ALA A 167 -19.40 4.11 3.07
C ALA A 167 -18.08 3.49 3.54
N GLU A 168 -17.84 2.23 3.18
CA GLU A 168 -16.62 1.50 3.54
C GLU A 168 -15.37 2.16 2.97
N GLU A 169 -15.38 2.46 1.67
CA GLU A 169 -14.25 3.14 1.00
C GLU A 169 -14.01 4.55 1.55
N ALA A 170 -15.06 5.25 1.97
CA ALA A 170 -14.95 6.57 2.57
C ALA A 170 -14.28 6.51 3.94
N VAL A 171 -14.64 5.52 4.77
CA VAL A 171 -14.00 5.28 6.07
C VAL A 171 -12.53 4.97 5.89
N ASP A 172 -12.19 4.05 4.98
CA ASP A 172 -10.81 3.68 4.73
C ASP A 172 -10.01 4.92 4.29
N THR A 173 -10.49 5.64 3.27
CA THR A 173 -9.84 6.88 2.78
C THR A 173 -9.70 7.94 3.88
N PHE A 174 -10.71 8.11 4.74
CA PHE A 174 -10.67 9.05 5.85
C PHE A 174 -9.56 8.70 6.86
N VAL A 175 -9.47 7.43 7.26
CA VAL A 175 -8.42 6.95 8.19
C VAL A 175 -7.03 7.08 7.57
N LEU A 176 -6.88 6.75 6.28
CA LEU A 176 -5.62 6.95 5.55
C LEU A 176 -5.19 8.41 5.59
N ASN A 177 -6.11 9.33 5.29
CA ASN A 177 -5.82 10.76 5.26
C ASN A 177 -5.46 11.27 6.66
N LEU A 178 -6.22 10.92 7.70
CA LEU A 178 -5.95 11.34 9.08
C LEU A 178 -4.54 10.96 9.51
N ARG A 179 -4.10 9.75 9.20
CA ARG A 179 -2.76 9.31 9.55
C ARG A 179 -1.70 10.02 8.73
N PHE A 180 -1.89 10.13 7.42
CA PHE A 180 -0.94 10.80 6.54
C PHE A 180 -0.70 12.26 6.94
N VAL A 181 -1.76 12.98 7.32
CA VAL A 181 -1.64 14.39 7.78
C VAL A 181 -1.31 14.53 9.28
N GLY A 182 -1.03 13.44 9.99
CA GLY A 182 -0.58 13.44 11.38
C GLY A 182 -1.64 13.67 12.44
N LEU A 183 -2.93 13.66 12.07
CA LEU A 183 -4.07 13.85 12.98
C LEU A 183 -4.52 12.56 13.68
N LEU A 184 -4.02 11.40 13.28
CA LEU A 184 -4.20 10.14 14.01
C LEU A 184 -2.90 9.76 14.72
N GLN A 185 -2.89 9.78 16.05
CA GLN A 185 -1.70 9.55 16.87
C GLN A 185 -1.93 8.51 17.96
N THR A 186 -0.90 7.73 18.28
CA THR A 186 -0.94 6.76 19.38
C THR A 186 -0.65 7.46 20.71
N LEU A 187 -1.67 7.61 21.56
CA LEU A 187 -1.56 8.23 22.88
C LEU A 187 -2.01 7.24 23.96
N SER A 188 -1.09 6.90 24.86
CA SER A 188 -1.30 5.90 25.92
C SER A 188 -1.76 4.53 25.39
N GLY A 189 -1.12 4.07 24.31
CA GLY A 189 -1.38 2.75 23.71
C GLY A 189 -2.67 2.65 22.88
N ALA A 190 -3.35 3.76 22.60
CA ALA A 190 -4.53 3.78 21.74
C ALA A 190 -4.44 4.89 20.70
N GLU A 191 -4.92 4.64 19.50
CA GLU A 191 -5.01 5.66 18.46
C GLU A 191 -6.11 6.69 18.79
N ARG A 192 -5.78 7.97 18.65
CA ARG A 192 -6.67 9.09 18.92
C ARG A 192 -6.63 10.11 17.80
N ILE A 193 -7.78 10.70 17.52
CA ILE A 193 -7.90 11.82 16.59
C ILE A 193 -7.57 13.10 17.35
N VAL A 194 -6.44 13.72 17.04
CA VAL A 194 -5.94 14.91 17.74
C VAL A 194 -6.41 16.20 17.06
N THR A 195 -6.31 17.31 17.79
CA THR A 195 -6.61 18.64 17.23
C THR A 195 -5.50 19.08 16.28
N ILE A 196 -5.87 19.89 15.27
CA ILE A 196 -4.91 20.50 14.33
C ILE A 196 -3.83 21.25 15.10
N GLU A 197 -4.21 22.09 16.06
CA GLU A 197 -3.22 22.87 16.83
C GLU A 197 -2.30 21.99 17.68
N HIS A 198 -2.81 20.91 18.28
CA HIS A 198 -1.96 19.95 19.00
C HIS A 198 -0.90 19.33 18.09
N TYR A 199 -1.31 18.88 16.91
CA TYR A 199 -0.37 18.36 15.93
C TYR A 199 0.62 19.42 15.44
N LEU A 200 0.15 20.62 15.06
CA LEU A 200 1.01 21.70 14.60
C LEU A 200 2.00 22.20 15.65
N ASP A 201 1.65 22.10 16.94
CA ASP A 201 2.56 22.40 18.05
C ASP A 201 3.56 21.28 18.29
N SER A 202 3.21 20.01 18.05
CA SER A 202 4.17 18.89 18.10
C SER A 202 5.30 19.05 17.07
N LEU A 203 5.02 19.71 15.93
CA LEU A 203 6.03 20.05 14.92
C LEU A 203 7.02 21.12 15.41
N LYS A 204 6.68 21.95 16.41
CA LYS A 204 7.65 22.90 17.02
C LYS A 204 8.69 22.20 17.90
N GLY A 205 8.35 21.03 18.44
CA GLY A 205 9.18 20.28 19.39
C GLY A 205 10.32 19.48 18.75
N MET A 206 10.38 19.39 17.42
CA MET A 206 11.44 18.72 16.68
C MET A 206 12.64 19.67 16.44
N LEU A 207 13.22 20.18 17.52
CA LEU A 207 14.59 20.71 17.51
C LEU A 207 15.56 19.53 17.74
N PRO A 208 16.73 19.49 17.09
CA PRO A 208 17.73 18.45 17.36
C PRO A 208 18.17 18.52 18.83
N PRO A 209 18.42 17.38 19.51
CA PRO A 209 18.90 17.39 20.89
C PRO A 209 20.34 17.91 20.90
N GLY A 210 20.53 19.17 21.27
CA GLY A 210 21.87 19.71 21.47
C GLY A 210 22.00 21.22 21.50
N SER A 211 21.46 21.88 22.53
CA SER A 211 21.98 23.19 22.94
C SER A 211 21.72 23.43 24.42
N ASN A 212 22.62 22.94 25.28
CA ASN A 212 22.89 23.56 26.58
C ASN A 212 24.23 24.32 26.47
N PRO A 213 24.29 25.60 26.86
CA PRO A 213 25.51 26.38 26.81
C PRO A 213 26.40 26.10 28.03
N ASN A 214 27.71 26.11 27.80
CA ASN A 214 28.83 26.04 28.75
C ASN A 214 29.27 24.65 29.24
N LEU A 215 30.42 24.18 28.72
CA LEU A 215 31.71 24.16 29.44
C LEU A 215 32.87 23.73 28.51
N ASN A 216 34.03 24.29 28.80
CA ASN A 216 35.28 24.33 28.03
C ASN A 216 36.00 22.97 27.82
N LYS A 217 36.87 22.97 26.77
CA LYS A 217 38.17 22.26 26.55
C LYS A 217 38.17 20.96 25.68
N PRO A 218 39.31 20.61 25.00
CA PRO A 218 39.56 21.03 23.62
C PRO A 218 39.81 19.87 22.61
N ALA A 219 39.73 20.24 21.34
CA ALA A 219 40.24 19.64 20.09
C ALA A 219 40.85 18.21 20.09
N ALA A 220 40.26 17.34 19.28
CA ALA A 220 40.97 16.30 18.52
C ALA A 220 40.23 16.03 17.18
N GLU A 221 40.85 16.56 16.13
CA GLU A 221 40.92 16.18 14.72
C GLU A 221 39.82 15.35 14.01
N SER A 222 39.45 15.93 12.88
CA SER A 222 38.55 15.51 11.81
C SER A 222 38.98 14.27 11.01
N LYS A 223 38.00 13.44 10.63
CA LYS A 223 37.96 12.83 9.29
C LYS A 223 36.63 13.14 8.63
N GLN A 224 36.72 13.87 7.51
CA GLN A 224 35.63 14.17 6.60
C GLN A 224 35.09 12.88 5.97
N TYR A 225 33.78 12.70 6.04
CA TYR A 225 33.01 11.95 5.05
C TYR A 225 31.89 12.88 4.59
N GLU A 226 31.94 13.23 3.30
CA GLU A 226 30.91 13.97 2.59
C GLU A 226 29.69 13.07 2.30
N GLY A 227 28.49 13.68 2.26
CA GLY A 227 27.29 13.06 1.70
C GLY A 227 26.25 12.57 2.71
N GLY A 228 25.90 13.41 3.70
CA GLY A 228 24.80 13.11 4.64
C GLY A 228 23.43 13.31 3.99
N SER A 229 22.71 12.21 3.73
CA SER A 229 21.25 12.22 3.65
C SER A 229 20.72 11.66 4.97
N LEU A 230 19.84 12.41 5.62
CA LEU A 230 19.16 12.03 6.85
C LEU A 230 18.43 10.70 6.62
N VAL A 231 19.01 9.60 7.12
CA VAL A 231 18.35 8.29 7.18
C VAL A 231 17.12 8.46 8.07
N THR A 232 15.95 8.58 7.46
CA THR A 232 14.69 8.62 8.19
C THR A 232 14.54 7.34 9.00
N ALA A 233 13.98 7.42 10.21
CA ALA A 233 13.73 6.24 11.05
C ALA A 233 12.94 5.13 10.32
N ALA A 234 12.14 5.51 9.32
CA ALA A 234 11.43 4.59 8.42
C ALA A 234 12.39 3.77 7.53
N ARG A 235 13.47 4.37 7.01
CA ARG A 235 14.47 3.65 6.20
C ARG A 235 15.30 2.70 7.04
N ALA A 236 15.64 3.11 8.27
CA ALA A 236 16.29 2.24 9.26
C ALA A 236 15.43 1.02 9.64
N GLU A 237 14.10 1.15 9.60
CA GLU A 237 13.19 0.01 9.85
C GLU A 237 13.32 -1.05 8.74
N PHE A 238 13.41 -0.64 7.47
CA PHE A 238 13.51 -1.57 6.34
C PHE A 238 14.87 -2.27 6.25
N ASP A 239 15.96 -1.61 6.68
CA ASP A 239 17.31 -2.18 6.71
C ASP A 239 17.44 -3.39 7.63
N THR A 240 16.52 -3.56 8.59
CA THR A 240 16.48 -4.73 9.49
C THR A 240 15.26 -5.62 9.25
N THR A 241 14.51 -5.37 8.18
CA THR A 241 13.27 -6.10 7.88
C THR A 241 13.50 -7.19 6.83
N CYS A 242 12.99 -8.39 7.13
CA CYS A 242 12.71 -9.43 6.15
C CYS A 242 11.20 -9.45 5.89
N PHE A 243 10.79 -9.16 4.66
CA PHE A 243 9.37 -9.22 4.29
C PHE A 243 9.01 -10.62 3.77
N TYR A 244 7.94 -11.20 4.31
CA TYR A 244 7.46 -12.54 3.99
C TYR A 244 6.19 -12.48 3.17
N ILE A 245 6.29 -12.89 1.90
CA ILE A 245 5.16 -13.01 0.98
C ILE A 245 4.74 -14.48 0.90
N THR A 246 3.47 -14.75 1.18
CA THR A 246 2.90 -16.11 1.26
C THR A 246 1.40 -16.08 1.00
N ALA A 247 0.82 -17.24 0.69
CA ALA A 247 -0.62 -17.41 0.68
C ALA A 247 -1.16 -17.34 2.12
N ILE A 248 -1.77 -16.22 2.48
CA ILE A 248 -2.29 -15.96 3.83
C ILE A 248 -3.59 -16.73 4.10
N GLY A 249 -4.52 -16.73 3.14
CA GLY A 249 -5.81 -17.43 3.24
C GLY A 249 -6.74 -16.87 4.34
N GLU A 250 -7.96 -17.41 4.36
CA GLU A 250 -8.95 -17.09 5.41
C GLU A 250 -8.62 -17.81 6.73
N GLU A 251 -9.18 -17.34 7.84
CA GLU A 251 -9.00 -17.95 9.16
C GLU A 251 -9.38 -19.44 9.14
N GLY A 252 -8.54 -20.29 9.73
CA GLY A 252 -8.74 -21.75 9.73
C GLY A 252 -8.49 -22.47 8.40
N SER A 253 -8.18 -21.76 7.30
CA SER A 253 -7.81 -22.37 6.03
C SER A 253 -6.46 -23.12 6.10
N GLU A 254 -6.22 -24.03 5.17
CA GLU A 254 -4.93 -24.74 5.06
C GLU A 254 -3.78 -23.76 4.79
N GLN A 255 -4.02 -22.73 3.99
CA GLN A 255 -3.08 -21.65 3.70
C GLN A 255 -2.72 -20.89 4.98
N ARG A 256 -3.73 -20.54 5.81
CA ARG A 256 -3.52 -19.88 7.09
C ARG A 256 -2.63 -20.70 8.01
N LYS A 257 -3.01 -21.96 8.27
CA LYS A 257 -2.25 -22.88 9.13
C LYS A 257 -0.81 -23.07 8.64
N HIS A 258 -0.64 -23.25 7.32
CA HIS A 258 0.68 -23.34 6.69
C HIS A 258 1.49 -22.07 6.94
N SER A 259 0.91 -20.90 6.67
CA SER A 259 1.59 -19.62 6.81
C SER A 259 2.03 -19.35 8.26
N ASP A 260 1.22 -19.71 9.25
CA ASP A 260 1.52 -19.54 10.68
C ASP A 260 2.60 -20.50 11.16
N LEU A 261 2.54 -21.76 10.72
CA LEU A 261 3.59 -22.76 10.97
C LEU A 261 4.92 -22.32 10.36
N PHE A 262 4.91 -21.85 9.10
CA PHE A 262 6.13 -21.45 8.40
C PHE A 262 6.76 -20.23 9.05
N VAL A 263 5.97 -19.22 9.42
CA VAL A 263 6.46 -18.04 10.15
C VAL A 263 7.16 -18.47 11.44
N SER A 264 6.43 -19.14 12.34
CA SER A 264 6.89 -19.37 13.71
C SER A 264 7.92 -20.49 13.84
N ALA A 265 7.82 -21.55 13.04
CA ALA A 265 8.64 -22.75 13.19
C ALA A 265 9.76 -22.87 12.16
N ILE A 266 9.78 -22.08 11.09
CA ILE A 266 10.76 -22.26 10.01
C ILE A 266 11.47 -20.95 9.68
N VAL A 267 10.73 -19.94 9.24
CA VAL A 267 11.28 -18.72 8.66
C VAL A 267 11.88 -17.82 9.74
N GLU A 268 11.15 -17.53 10.81
CA GLU A 268 11.66 -16.67 11.89
C GLU A 268 12.91 -17.25 12.57
N PRO A 269 12.95 -18.55 12.96
CA PRO A 269 14.17 -19.18 13.47
C PRO A 269 15.35 -19.15 12.49
N ALA A 270 15.09 -19.30 11.18
CA ALA A 270 16.15 -19.26 10.16
C ALA A 270 16.77 -17.85 9.99
N LEU A 271 16.08 -16.81 10.43
CA LEU A 271 16.50 -15.41 10.31
C LEU A 271 17.23 -14.88 11.55
N GLU A 272 17.12 -15.55 12.71
CA GLU A 272 17.78 -15.14 13.96
C GLU A 272 19.27 -14.81 13.80
N PRO A 273 20.11 -15.60 13.08
CA PRO A 273 21.54 -15.32 12.95
C PRO A 273 21.86 -14.01 12.19
N PHE A 274 20.89 -13.45 11.47
CA PHE A 274 21.03 -12.26 10.65
C PHE A 274 20.46 -11.00 11.31
N GLY A 275 19.81 -11.12 12.48
CA GLY A 275 19.18 -10.00 13.17
C GLY A 275 18.04 -9.36 12.38
N LEU A 276 17.40 -10.11 11.48
CA LEU A 276 16.30 -9.63 10.65
C LEU A 276 14.97 -9.87 11.33
N ARG A 277 14.13 -8.84 11.40
CA ARG A 277 12.76 -8.94 11.86
C ARG A 277 11.86 -9.40 10.71
N LEU A 278 11.12 -10.48 10.93
CA LEU A 278 10.16 -10.98 9.96
C LEU A 278 8.87 -10.15 10.00
N VAL A 279 8.38 -9.75 8.83
CA VAL A 279 7.08 -9.07 8.66
C VAL A 279 6.28 -9.80 7.59
N ARG A 280 5.10 -10.31 7.94
CA ARG A 280 4.13 -10.88 6.99
C ARG A 280 3.10 -9.82 6.60
N ALA A 281 2.54 -9.91 5.39
CA ALA A 281 1.67 -8.85 4.85
C ALA A 281 0.42 -8.54 5.69
N ASP A 282 -0.15 -9.50 6.41
CA ASP A 282 -1.26 -9.29 7.36
C ASP A 282 -0.86 -8.62 8.68
N ALA A 283 0.44 -8.64 9.03
CA ALA A 283 0.98 -7.95 10.19
C ALA A 283 1.34 -6.47 9.90
N ILE A 284 1.14 -6.01 8.66
CA ILE A 284 1.33 -4.60 8.30
C ILE A 284 0.12 -3.80 8.81
N ASP A 285 0.24 -3.30 10.04
CA ASP A 285 -0.78 -2.47 10.71
C ASP A 285 -0.63 -0.95 10.37
N LYS A 286 0.01 -0.65 9.23
CA LYS A 286 0.19 0.73 8.73
C LYS A 286 -1.04 1.11 7.88
N PRO A 287 -1.56 2.34 7.98
CA PRO A 287 -2.51 2.90 7.01
C PRO A 287 -1.91 3.28 5.67
N GLY A 288 -2.56 2.80 4.62
CA GLY A 288 -2.34 3.08 3.22
C GLY A 288 -3.19 2.11 2.39
N THR A 289 -3.16 2.22 1.07
CA THR A 289 -3.64 1.09 0.25
C THR A 289 -2.70 -0.08 0.56
N ILE A 290 -3.24 -1.22 0.99
CA ILE A 290 -2.47 -2.44 1.29
C ILE A 290 -1.47 -2.74 0.17
N THR A 291 -1.90 -2.55 -1.09
CA THR A 291 -1.04 -2.70 -2.27
C THR A 291 0.18 -1.77 -2.26
N ARG A 292 0.07 -0.49 -1.91
CA ARG A 292 1.22 0.44 -1.89
C ARG A 292 2.23 0.03 -0.82
N GLN A 293 1.76 -0.34 0.36
CA GLN A 293 2.65 -0.77 1.45
C GLN A 293 3.35 -2.07 1.14
N ILE A 294 2.62 -3.05 0.59
CA ILE A 294 3.22 -4.30 0.13
C ILE A 294 4.34 -3.99 -0.86
N ILE A 295 4.13 -3.08 -1.82
CA ILE A 295 5.18 -2.66 -2.77
C ILE A 295 6.36 -1.98 -2.05
N ASP A 296 6.12 -1.11 -1.06
CA ASP A 296 7.19 -0.50 -0.27
C ASP A 296 8.01 -1.56 0.49
N TYR A 297 7.36 -2.53 1.15
CA TYR A 297 8.04 -3.64 1.80
C TYR A 297 8.80 -4.50 0.78
N ILE A 298 8.25 -4.74 -0.41
CA ILE A 298 8.92 -5.49 -1.48
C ILE A 298 10.13 -4.74 -2.02
N LEU A 299 10.13 -3.41 -2.11
CA LEU A 299 11.22 -2.65 -2.72
C LEU A 299 12.23 -2.10 -1.72
N GLN A 300 11.87 -1.98 -0.44
CA GLN A 300 12.72 -1.36 0.57
C GLN A 300 13.27 -2.36 1.60
N SER A 301 12.57 -3.46 1.89
CA SER A 301 13.07 -4.43 2.90
C SER A 301 14.41 -5.00 2.50
N ARG A 302 15.31 -5.17 3.48
CA ARG A 302 16.64 -5.76 3.27
C ARG A 302 16.58 -7.13 2.59
N LEU A 303 15.57 -7.93 2.93
CA LEU A 303 15.35 -9.25 2.36
C LEU A 303 13.86 -9.48 2.08
N VAL A 304 13.55 -10.24 1.04
CA VAL A 304 12.23 -10.85 0.85
C VAL A 304 12.36 -12.36 0.88
N ILE A 305 11.47 -13.04 1.60
CA ILE A 305 11.26 -14.48 1.49
C ILE A 305 9.92 -14.71 0.81
N ALA A 306 9.94 -15.42 -0.30
CA ALA A 306 8.77 -15.73 -1.11
C ALA A 306 8.36 -17.19 -0.98
N ASP A 307 7.21 -17.43 -0.38
CA ASP A 307 6.61 -18.75 -0.26
C ASP A 307 5.66 -19.03 -1.41
N LEU A 308 6.15 -19.79 -2.38
CA LEU A 308 5.45 -20.12 -3.62
C LEU A 308 4.44 -21.26 -3.47
N SER A 309 4.17 -21.68 -2.23
CA SER A 309 3.18 -22.71 -1.93
C SER A 309 1.76 -22.28 -2.33
N PHE A 310 0.91 -23.25 -2.67
CA PHE A 310 -0.47 -23.08 -3.15
C PHE A 310 -0.63 -22.31 -4.46
N HIS A 311 0.46 -22.04 -5.19
CA HIS A 311 0.46 -21.32 -6.46
C HIS A 311 -0.31 -19.99 -6.43
N ASN A 312 -0.19 -19.23 -5.33
CA ASN A 312 -0.91 -17.97 -5.20
C ASN A 312 -0.43 -16.94 -6.25
N PRO A 313 -1.32 -16.45 -7.16
CA PRO A 313 -0.94 -15.51 -8.22
C PRO A 313 -0.33 -14.21 -7.70
N ASN A 314 -0.76 -13.73 -6.53
CA ASN A 314 -0.26 -12.50 -5.94
C ASN A 314 1.21 -12.65 -5.51
N VAL A 315 1.58 -13.81 -4.95
CA VAL A 315 2.97 -14.07 -4.55
C VAL A 315 3.91 -14.08 -5.76
N PHE A 316 3.48 -14.65 -6.89
CA PHE A 316 4.29 -14.61 -8.12
C PHE A 316 4.43 -13.18 -8.66
N TYR A 317 3.37 -12.37 -8.58
CA TYR A 317 3.40 -10.97 -8.99
C TYR A 317 4.37 -10.16 -8.12
N GLU A 318 4.32 -10.34 -6.81
CA GLU A 318 5.20 -9.68 -5.83
C GLU A 318 6.67 -10.11 -6.01
N LEU A 319 6.91 -11.41 -6.26
CA LEU A 319 8.24 -11.93 -6.58
C LEU A 319 8.80 -11.30 -7.86
N ALA A 320 7.99 -11.13 -8.90
CA ALA A 320 8.43 -10.51 -10.16
C ALA A 320 8.91 -9.06 -9.97
N ILE A 321 8.24 -8.30 -9.09
CA ILE A 321 8.64 -6.92 -8.76
C ILE A 321 10.01 -6.91 -8.05
N ARG A 322 10.21 -7.81 -7.08
CA ARG A 322 11.50 -7.96 -6.38
C ARG A 322 12.63 -8.35 -7.34
N HIS A 323 12.35 -9.25 -8.29
CA HIS A 323 13.29 -9.64 -9.34
C HIS A 323 13.67 -8.46 -10.25
N ALA A 324 12.70 -7.66 -10.68
CA ALA A 324 12.95 -6.50 -11.54
C ALA A 324 13.81 -5.43 -10.83
N ALA A 325 13.67 -5.30 -9.52
CA ALA A 325 14.47 -4.41 -8.68
C ALA A 325 15.88 -4.94 -8.35
N ARG A 326 16.16 -6.22 -8.64
CA ARG A 326 17.41 -6.91 -8.28
C ARG A 326 17.76 -6.81 -6.80
N LEU A 327 16.76 -7.03 -5.97
CA LEU A 327 16.94 -6.98 -4.53
C LEU A 327 16.99 -8.40 -3.96
N PRO A 328 17.68 -8.62 -2.82
CA PRO A 328 17.83 -9.93 -2.20
C PRO A 328 16.48 -10.63 -2.01
N VAL A 329 16.38 -11.87 -2.49
CA VAL A 329 15.18 -12.70 -2.37
C VAL A 329 15.54 -14.18 -2.20
N VAL A 330 14.82 -14.87 -1.33
CA VAL A 330 14.89 -16.33 -1.14
C VAL A 330 13.53 -16.92 -1.44
N GLN A 331 13.49 -17.99 -2.23
CA GLN A 331 12.26 -18.69 -2.55
C GLN A 331 12.14 -19.96 -1.70
N ILE A 332 10.97 -20.18 -1.15
CA ILE A 332 10.60 -21.43 -0.48
C ILE A 332 9.32 -21.98 -1.11
N ALA A 333 9.14 -23.30 -1.08
CA ALA A 333 7.92 -23.94 -1.56
C ALA A 333 7.74 -25.32 -0.94
N ARG A 334 6.50 -25.78 -0.85
CA ARG A 334 6.20 -27.18 -0.55
C ARG A 334 6.76 -28.12 -1.61
N THR A 335 7.25 -29.28 -1.18
CA THR A 335 7.82 -30.30 -2.08
C THR A 335 6.80 -30.87 -3.05
N LEU A 336 5.54 -31.00 -2.62
CA LEU A 336 4.46 -31.61 -3.40
C LEU A 336 4.05 -30.80 -4.65
N GLU A 337 4.50 -29.55 -4.75
CA GLU A 337 4.00 -28.60 -5.73
C GLU A 337 5.02 -28.36 -6.86
N ARG A 338 4.58 -28.56 -8.10
CA ARG A 338 5.42 -28.25 -9.27
C ARG A 338 5.35 -26.76 -9.57
N LEU A 339 6.48 -26.06 -9.47
CA LEU A 339 6.53 -24.63 -9.75
C LEU A 339 6.42 -24.33 -11.26
N PRO A 340 5.83 -23.18 -11.65
CA PRO A 340 5.78 -22.71 -13.03
C PRO A 340 7.18 -22.63 -13.67
N PHE A 341 7.24 -22.77 -15.00
CA PHE A 341 8.50 -22.78 -15.74
C PHE A 341 9.38 -21.57 -15.47
N ASP A 342 8.77 -20.38 -15.38
CA ASP A 342 9.48 -19.12 -15.20
C ASP A 342 10.26 -19.04 -13.88
N VAL A 343 9.88 -19.78 -12.85
CA VAL A 343 10.55 -19.73 -11.54
C VAL A 343 11.19 -21.06 -11.13
N ASN A 344 10.88 -22.17 -11.81
CA ASN A 344 11.36 -23.50 -11.40
C ASN A 344 12.86 -23.77 -11.69
N GLN A 345 13.50 -22.91 -12.49
CA GLN A 345 14.94 -22.98 -12.75
C GLN A 345 15.76 -22.28 -11.66
N MET A 346 15.11 -21.53 -10.77
CA MET A 346 15.75 -20.84 -9.67
C MET A 346 15.93 -21.77 -8.46
N ARG A 347 16.90 -21.43 -7.60
CA ARG A 347 17.10 -22.14 -6.33
C ARG A 347 15.91 -21.86 -5.41
N THR A 348 15.08 -22.87 -5.17
CA THR A 348 13.98 -22.83 -4.19
C THR A 348 14.27 -23.82 -3.06
N VAL A 349 14.18 -23.40 -1.81
CA VAL A 349 14.18 -24.33 -0.66
C VAL A 349 12.88 -25.14 -0.68
N ARG A 350 13.00 -26.47 -0.78
CA ARG A 350 11.85 -27.37 -0.78
C ARG A 350 11.59 -27.91 0.62
N ILE A 351 10.40 -27.65 1.14
CA ILE A 351 9.98 -28.07 2.47
C ILE A 351 8.93 -29.15 2.33
N ASP A 352 9.20 -30.33 2.88
CA ASP A 352 8.27 -31.44 2.84
C ASP A 352 7.30 -31.35 4.02
N THR A 353 6.05 -31.01 3.71
CA THR A 353 4.97 -30.88 4.68
C THR A 353 3.94 -32.00 4.55
N THR A 354 4.32 -33.15 3.98
CA THR A 354 3.38 -34.25 3.70
C THR A 354 2.83 -34.84 5.00
N ASP A 355 3.68 -34.99 6.01
CA ASP A 355 3.32 -35.47 7.34
C ASP A 355 4.33 -34.99 8.40
N ILE A 356 3.94 -35.08 9.67
CA ILE A 356 4.75 -34.60 10.81
C ILE A 356 6.05 -35.41 11.01
N TYR A 357 6.07 -36.70 10.66
CA TYR A 357 7.24 -37.57 10.79
C TYR A 357 8.27 -37.29 9.71
N THR A 358 7.86 -36.65 8.62
CA THR A 358 8.76 -36.16 7.57
C THR A 358 9.24 -34.73 7.88
N LEU A 359 8.34 -33.84 8.30
CA LEU A 359 8.64 -32.43 8.53
C LEU A 359 9.52 -32.21 9.78
N VAL A 360 9.10 -32.72 10.94
CA VAL A 360 9.73 -32.40 12.24
C VAL A 360 11.20 -32.79 12.28
N PRO A 361 11.63 -34.00 11.83
CA PRO A 361 13.04 -34.37 11.85
C PRO A 361 13.93 -33.53 10.93
N LYS A 362 13.36 -32.94 9.86
CA LYS A 362 14.08 -32.11 8.89
C LYS A 362 13.99 -30.62 9.16
N MET A 363 13.31 -30.20 10.23
CA MET A 363 13.07 -28.79 10.53
C MET A 363 14.38 -27.98 10.64
N GLU A 364 15.39 -28.48 11.35
CA GLU A 364 16.71 -27.84 11.43
C GLU A 364 17.43 -27.82 10.08
N THR A 365 17.26 -28.85 9.26
CA THR A 365 17.83 -28.88 7.91
C THR A 365 17.21 -27.80 7.02
N HIS A 366 15.88 -27.64 7.07
CA HIS A 366 15.17 -26.60 6.34
C HIS A 366 15.57 -25.20 6.81
N ARG A 367 15.65 -24.98 8.13
CA ARG A 367 16.13 -23.72 8.71
C ARG A 367 17.55 -23.40 8.23
N ALA A 368 18.47 -24.36 8.32
CA ALA A 368 19.86 -24.18 7.86
C ALA A 368 19.96 -23.89 6.36
N GLU A 369 19.14 -24.54 5.53
CA GLU A 369 19.11 -24.29 4.09
C GLU A 369 18.61 -22.88 3.77
N ILE A 370 17.55 -22.41 4.44
CA ILE A 370 17.06 -21.04 4.33
C ILE A 370 18.16 -20.06 4.77
N SER A 371 18.76 -20.24 5.94
CA SER A 371 19.84 -19.38 6.42
C SER A 371 21.02 -19.33 5.45
N SER A 372 21.38 -20.46 4.83
CA SER A 372 22.44 -20.51 3.81
C SER A 372 22.09 -19.65 2.58
N GLN A 373 20.84 -19.75 2.09
CA GLN A 373 20.38 -18.94 0.96
C GLN A 373 20.26 -17.46 1.32
N VAL A 374 19.77 -17.14 2.52
CA VAL A 374 19.68 -15.76 3.04
C VAL A 374 21.06 -15.11 3.08
N ARG A 375 22.07 -15.80 3.61
CA ARG A 375 23.45 -15.30 3.64
C ARG A 375 23.93 -14.94 2.24
N ARG A 376 23.78 -15.85 1.28
CA ARG A 376 24.20 -15.64 -0.12
C ARG A 376 23.45 -14.47 -0.77
N ALA A 377 22.13 -14.41 -0.61
CA ALA A 377 21.31 -13.36 -1.20
C ALA A 377 21.67 -11.96 -0.66
N ILE A 378 22.10 -11.86 0.60
CA ILE A 378 22.49 -10.59 1.22
C ILE A 378 23.94 -10.20 0.90
N GLU A 379 24.86 -11.15 0.91
CA GLU A 379 26.29 -10.90 0.66
C GLU A 379 26.59 -10.61 -0.82
N ASP A 380 25.86 -11.26 -1.74
CA ASP A 380 26.03 -11.09 -3.18
C ASP A 380 24.68 -11.09 -3.92
N PRO A 381 23.93 -9.97 -3.88
CA PRO A 381 22.61 -9.87 -4.49
C PRO A 381 22.63 -10.06 -6.03
N ASP A 382 23.77 -9.74 -6.66
CA ASP A 382 23.94 -9.83 -8.12
C ASP A 382 24.32 -11.25 -8.58
N SER A 383 24.71 -12.15 -7.67
CA SER A 383 24.99 -13.57 -7.98
C SER A 383 23.76 -14.43 -8.25
N VAL A 384 22.57 -13.91 -7.96
CA VAL A 384 21.31 -14.67 -8.11
C VAL A 384 20.66 -14.30 -9.43
N ASP A 385 20.90 -15.12 -10.45
CA ASP A 385 20.20 -15.03 -11.74
C ASP A 385 18.68 -15.18 -11.53
N ASN A 386 17.91 -14.33 -12.19
CA ASN A 386 16.46 -14.40 -12.24
C ASN A 386 15.96 -14.21 -13.69
N PRO A 387 14.69 -14.53 -13.99
CA PRO A 387 14.19 -14.52 -15.38
C PRO A 387 14.37 -13.19 -16.08
N ILE A 388 14.41 -12.08 -15.34
CA ILE A 388 14.56 -10.74 -15.89
C ILE A 388 16.05 -10.43 -16.13
N THR A 389 16.92 -10.76 -15.18
CA THR A 389 18.35 -10.45 -15.27
C THR A 389 19.09 -11.30 -16.29
N VAL A 390 18.60 -12.52 -16.57
CA VAL A 390 19.11 -13.40 -17.62
C VAL A 390 18.99 -12.73 -19.01
N PHE A 391 17.85 -12.08 -19.31
CA PHE A 391 17.65 -11.40 -20.60
C PHE A 391 18.10 -9.94 -20.59
N TYR A 392 18.06 -9.28 -19.42
CA TYR A 392 18.45 -7.88 -19.27
C TYR A 392 19.46 -7.69 -18.13
N PRO A 393 20.76 -8.03 -18.33
CA PRO A 393 21.80 -7.99 -17.29
C PRO A 393 22.13 -6.60 -16.76
N SER A 394 21.62 -5.52 -17.35
CA SER A 394 21.80 -4.14 -16.87
C SER A 394 20.53 -3.49 -16.29
N LEU A 395 19.37 -4.16 -16.34
CA LEU A 395 18.11 -3.58 -15.85
C LEU A 395 18.11 -3.45 -14.32
N LYS A 396 18.11 -2.23 -13.79
CA LYS A 396 17.99 -1.96 -12.36
C LYS A 396 16.91 -0.92 -12.12
N MET A 397 15.81 -1.33 -11.49
CA MET A 397 14.79 -0.36 -11.06
C MET A 397 15.31 0.40 -9.84
N THR A 398 15.38 1.73 -9.95
CA THR A 398 15.67 2.61 -8.82
C THR A 398 14.39 3.30 -8.38
N LEU A 399 14.09 3.22 -7.08
CA LEU A 399 13.15 4.12 -6.44
C LEU A 399 13.76 5.53 -6.50
N GLN A 400 13.14 6.44 -7.25
CA GLN A 400 13.53 7.86 -7.28
C GLN A 400 13.05 8.57 -6.03
#